data_AF-A0A9D2UPB2-F1
#
_entry.id   AF-A0A9D2UPB2-F1
#
_cell.length_a   1.000
_cell.length_b   1.000
_cell.length_c   1.000
_cell.angle_alpha   90.00
_cell.angle_beta   90.00
_cell.angle_gamma   90.00
#
_symmetry.space_group_name_H-M   'P 1'
#
loop_
_entity.id
_entity.type
_entity.pdbx_description
1 polymer ?
#
loop_
_entity_poly.entity_id
_entity_poly.type
_entity_poly.pdbx_seq_one_letter_code
_entity_poly.pdbx_strand_id
1 'polypeptide(L)'
;MYSAEFRRDAVAMLSTSTLAEAAARTGASPSTLRRWASRSDLEDRPRSGRPPIQETADRVVEALVATAGARISGRDYSTRALAEATGLSQSIVARSVRALTLPVTEVDGDRELILAASGFPLVLFGFRRVVADGDDNEGPAVPPRRIQRRVAGITAALRTAGVQRWAQRFDSEHRQVSTDELLALLDGDEDFLVFDPLGEVPHALSDSAGARVTVCADFDEFAELLKSRLGECQDIPGSLLDLLAARVRHGLEGVLWRESVPAEPQRSSMISDSMEIS
;
A
#
# COMPACT_ATOMS: atom_id res chain seq x y z
N MET A 1 34.11 11.89 2.94
CA MET A 1 32.84 12.62 2.82
C MET A 1 32.56 13.21 4.19
N TYR A 2 32.36 14.53 4.32
CA TYR A 2 32.17 15.18 5.63
C TYR A 2 30.76 14.91 6.17
N SER A 3 30.60 14.58 7.44
CA SER A 3 29.28 14.39 8.07
C SER A 3 28.49 15.71 8.16
N ALA A 4 27.17 15.63 8.30
CA ALA A 4 26.33 16.82 8.48
C ALA A 4 26.68 17.59 9.76
N GLU A 5 27.03 16.87 10.83
CA GLU A 5 27.49 17.42 12.10
C GLU A 5 28.82 18.16 11.94
N PHE A 6 29.81 17.56 11.28
CA PHE A 6 31.08 18.21 10.98
C PHE A 6 30.91 19.50 10.17
N ARG A 7 29.98 19.51 9.21
CA ARG A 7 29.68 20.71 8.40
C ARG A 7 29.06 21.82 9.24
N ARG A 8 28.16 21.48 10.17
CA ARG A 8 27.55 22.43 11.12
C ARG A 8 28.62 23.07 12.00
N ASP A 9 29.50 22.25 12.57
CA ASP A 9 30.59 22.73 13.43
C ASP A 9 31.57 23.63 12.68
N ALA A 10 31.92 23.24 11.45
CA ALA A 10 32.81 24.01 10.59
C ALA A 10 32.22 25.37 10.17
N VAL A 11 30.90 25.45 9.92
CA VAL A 11 30.21 26.72 9.63
C VAL A 11 30.06 27.57 10.89
N ALA A 12 29.74 26.97 12.04
CA ALA A 12 29.65 27.68 13.32
C ALA A 12 30.98 28.38 13.68
N MET A 13 32.12 27.78 13.34
CA MET A 13 33.45 28.37 13.55
C MET A 13 33.66 29.70 12.81
N LEU A 14 32.95 29.96 11.71
CA LEU A 14 33.03 31.22 10.98
C LEU A 14 32.41 32.41 11.71
N SER A 15 31.63 32.16 12.78
CA SER A 15 31.10 33.24 13.64
C SER A 15 32.16 33.86 14.55
N THR A 16 33.25 33.13 14.82
CA THR A 16 34.28 33.52 15.80
C THR A 16 35.70 33.51 15.20
N SER A 17 35.87 33.15 13.94
CA SER A 17 37.17 33.05 13.27
C SER A 17 37.08 33.46 11.81
N THR A 18 38.20 33.87 11.22
CA THR A 18 38.24 34.17 9.79
C THR A 18 38.12 32.87 8.96
N LEU A 19 37.69 33.00 7.71
CA LEU A 19 37.52 31.86 6.80
C LEU A 19 38.84 31.10 6.55
N ALA A 20 40.00 31.78 6.60
CA ALA A 20 41.32 31.16 6.48
C ALA A 20 41.69 30.34 7.72
N GLU A 21 41.40 30.85 8.92
CA GLU A 21 41.65 30.15 10.18
C GLU A 21 40.72 28.95 10.36
N ALA A 22 39.45 29.09 9.99
CA ALA A 22 38.49 28.00 10.00
C ALA A 22 38.91 26.88 9.03
N ALA A 23 39.42 27.23 7.84
CA ALA A 23 39.96 26.26 6.87
C ALA A 23 41.18 25.51 7.44
N ALA A 24 42.12 26.24 8.05
CA ALA A 24 43.31 25.65 8.65
C ALA A 24 42.98 24.70 9.82
N ARG A 25 41.99 25.05 10.64
CA ARG A 25 41.58 24.24 11.80
C ARG A 25 40.74 23.02 11.44
N THR A 26 39.86 23.14 10.45
CA THR A 26 38.94 22.05 10.06
C THR A 26 39.54 21.13 8.98
N GLY A 27 40.59 21.57 8.28
CA GLY A 27 41.14 20.86 7.12
C GLY A 27 40.23 20.89 5.88
N ALA A 28 39.12 21.64 5.92
CA ALA A 28 38.26 21.86 4.76
C ALA A 28 38.79 23.01 3.91
N SER A 29 38.58 22.94 2.58
CA SER A 29 39.04 24.02 1.70
C SER A 29 38.24 25.32 1.95
N PRO A 30 38.86 26.50 1.77
CA PRO A 30 38.17 27.80 1.84
C PRO A 30 36.91 27.89 0.96
N SER A 31 36.97 27.27 -0.23
CA SER A 31 35.84 27.19 -1.17
C SER A 31 34.69 26.32 -0.66
N THR A 32 35.00 25.23 0.05
CA THR A 32 34.01 24.33 0.64
C THR A 32 33.30 24.99 1.82
N LEU A 33 34.05 25.66 2.69
CA LEU A 33 33.49 26.41 3.82
C LEU A 33 32.57 27.55 3.36
N ARG A 34 32.99 28.31 2.34
CA ARG A 34 32.16 29.37 1.76
C ARG A 34 30.84 28.83 1.21
N ARG A 35 30.87 27.67 0.56
CA ARG A 35 29.69 27.00 0.00
C ARG A 35 28.75 26.48 1.09
N TRP A 36 29.27 26.03 2.23
CA TRP A 36 28.44 25.60 3.36
C TRP A 36 27.83 26.79 4.09
N ALA A 37 28.61 27.85 4.33
CA ALA A 37 28.14 29.07 5.00
C ALA A 37 27.02 29.79 4.24
N SER A 38 26.97 29.65 2.91
CA SER A 38 25.93 30.24 2.08
C SER A 38 24.65 29.39 1.96
N ARG A 39 24.59 28.20 2.57
CA ARG A 39 23.44 27.28 2.47
C ARG A 39 22.71 27.16 3.81
N SER A 40 21.39 27.08 3.73
CA SER A 40 20.51 26.73 4.85
C SER A 40 20.46 25.22 5.12
N ASP A 41 20.83 24.38 4.13
CA ASP A 41 20.86 22.92 4.23
C ASP A 41 22.27 22.35 4.03
N LEU A 42 22.82 21.76 5.08
CA LEU A 42 24.19 21.22 5.09
C LEU A 42 24.27 19.74 4.74
N GLU A 43 23.13 19.09 4.52
CA GLU A 43 23.08 17.71 4.06
C GLU A 43 23.55 17.58 2.60
N ASP A 44 24.17 16.43 2.29
CA ASP A 44 24.42 16.09 0.90
C ASP A 44 23.08 15.84 0.23
N ARG A 45 22.64 16.80 -0.58
CA ARG A 45 21.54 16.56 -1.51
C ARG A 45 21.95 15.37 -2.38
N PRO A 46 21.07 14.36 -2.54
CA PRO A 46 21.32 13.31 -3.50
C PRO A 46 21.60 13.96 -4.86
N ARG A 47 22.67 13.51 -5.52
CA ARG A 47 23.06 14.03 -6.83
C ARG A 47 21.88 13.88 -7.76
N SER A 48 21.42 14.98 -8.36
CA SER A 48 20.36 14.98 -9.37
C SER A 48 20.89 14.34 -10.66
N GLY A 49 20.91 13.01 -10.70
CA GLY A 49 21.18 12.20 -11.88
C GLY A 49 19.89 11.74 -12.53
N ARG A 50 20.01 11.14 -13.73
CA ARG A 50 18.94 10.36 -14.36
C ARG A 50 18.37 9.37 -13.33
N PRO A 51 17.04 9.23 -13.19
CA PRO A 51 16.46 8.21 -12.32
C PRO A 51 17.08 6.84 -12.61
N PRO A 52 17.36 6.02 -11.60
CA PRO A 52 17.78 4.64 -11.81
C PRO A 52 16.81 3.94 -12.76
N ILE A 53 17.34 3.17 -13.71
CA ILE A 53 16.54 2.43 -14.70
C ILE A 53 15.48 1.56 -14.00
N GLN A 54 15.84 0.98 -12.83
CA GLN A 54 14.93 0.17 -12.04
C GLN A 54 13.75 0.98 -11.47
N GLU A 55 13.99 2.18 -10.94
CA GLU A 55 12.91 3.01 -10.39
C GLU A 55 11.89 3.39 -11.47
N THR A 56 12.37 3.67 -12.70
CA THR A 56 11.47 3.92 -13.83
C THR A 56 10.70 2.67 -14.22
N ALA A 57 11.37 1.52 -14.25
CA ALA A 57 10.74 0.23 -14.55
C ALA A 57 9.67 -0.14 -13.51
N ASP A 58 9.96 0.07 -12.22
CA ASP A 58 9.03 -0.20 -11.13
C ASP A 58 7.74 0.60 -11.33
N ARG A 59 7.85 1.91 -11.60
CA ARG A 59 6.67 2.76 -11.87
C ARG A 59 5.86 2.31 -13.09
N VAL A 60 6.52 1.89 -14.17
CA VAL A 60 5.83 1.42 -15.39
C VAL A 60 5.10 0.10 -15.13
N VAL A 61 5.77 -0.84 -14.44
CA VAL A 61 5.19 -2.15 -14.09
C VAL A 61 4.05 -1.96 -13.09
N GLU A 62 4.23 -1.14 -12.06
CA GLU A 62 3.19 -0.79 -11.07
C GLU A 62 1.94 -0.24 -11.77
N ALA A 63 2.07 0.75 -12.65
CA ALA A 63 0.92 1.33 -13.34
C ALA A 63 0.18 0.31 -14.24
N LEU A 64 0.93 -0.59 -14.90
CA LEU A 64 0.35 -1.63 -15.75
C LEU A 64 -0.38 -2.70 -14.91
N VAL A 65 0.22 -3.13 -13.81
CA VAL A 65 -0.32 -4.14 -12.89
C VAL A 65 -1.53 -3.58 -12.13
N ALA A 66 -1.49 -2.32 -11.71
CA ALA A 66 -2.58 -1.65 -11.00
C ALA A 66 -3.87 -1.54 -11.82
N THR A 67 -3.77 -1.46 -13.15
CA THR A 67 -4.92 -1.36 -14.07
C THR A 67 -5.41 -2.72 -14.59
N ALA A 68 -4.83 -3.81 -14.09
CA ALA A 68 -5.18 -5.16 -14.53
C ALA A 68 -6.58 -5.59 -14.09
N GLY A 69 -6.99 -5.19 -12.89
CA GLY A 69 -8.19 -5.72 -12.24
C GLY A 69 -8.09 -7.23 -12.01
N ALA A 70 -9.22 -7.93 -12.06
CA ALA A 70 -9.29 -9.38 -11.89
C ALA A 70 -8.46 -10.16 -12.94
N ARG A 71 -8.17 -9.54 -14.10
CA ARG A 71 -7.39 -10.15 -15.20
C ARG A 71 -5.94 -10.41 -14.84
N ILE A 72 -5.42 -9.84 -13.75
CA ILE A 72 -4.05 -10.05 -13.26
C ILE A 72 -3.70 -11.53 -13.04
N SER A 73 -4.70 -12.37 -12.77
CA SER A 73 -4.51 -13.81 -12.63
C SER A 73 -4.23 -14.52 -13.97
N GLY A 74 -4.52 -13.87 -15.10
CA GLY A 74 -4.40 -14.42 -16.45
C GLY A 74 -2.96 -14.51 -16.99
N ARG A 75 -2.82 -15.07 -18.20
CA ARG A 75 -1.53 -15.25 -18.86
C ARG A 75 -0.91 -13.95 -19.37
N ASP A 76 -1.75 -12.98 -19.71
CA ASP A 76 -1.34 -11.68 -20.27
C ASP A 76 -0.63 -10.80 -19.24
N TYR A 77 -0.70 -11.18 -17.96
CA TYR A 77 0.02 -10.58 -16.85
C TYR A 77 1.16 -11.48 -16.33
N SER A 78 1.60 -12.45 -17.14
CA SER A 78 2.86 -13.17 -16.86
C SER A 78 4.05 -12.22 -16.99
N THR A 79 5.14 -12.48 -16.27
CA THR A 79 6.37 -11.67 -16.34
C THR A 79 6.87 -11.49 -17.78
N ARG A 80 6.74 -12.53 -18.61
CA ARG A 80 7.09 -12.46 -20.03
C ARG A 80 6.18 -11.51 -20.80
N ALA A 81 4.86 -11.65 -20.64
CA ALA A 81 3.90 -10.78 -21.31
C ALA A 81 4.04 -9.32 -20.88
N LEU A 82 4.30 -9.07 -19.59
CA LEU A 82 4.61 -7.74 -19.07
C LEU A 82 5.90 -7.17 -19.69
N ALA A 83 6.96 -7.97 -19.79
CA ALA A 83 8.21 -7.57 -20.45
C ALA A 83 8.02 -7.22 -21.93
N GLU A 84 7.24 -8.03 -22.66
CA GLU A 84 6.85 -7.76 -24.05
C GLU A 84 6.03 -6.46 -24.16
N ALA A 85 5.07 -6.23 -23.25
CA ALA A 85 4.21 -5.04 -23.26
C ALA A 85 4.96 -3.75 -22.90
N THR A 86 5.93 -3.80 -21.99
CA THR A 86 6.68 -2.62 -21.54
C THR A 86 7.96 -2.38 -22.33
N GLY A 87 8.41 -3.34 -23.15
CA GLY A 87 9.72 -3.32 -23.82
C GLY A 87 10.91 -3.41 -22.85
N LEU A 88 10.68 -3.87 -21.62
CA LEU A 88 11.72 -4.02 -20.59
C LEU A 88 12.27 -5.45 -20.60
N SER A 89 13.45 -5.67 -20.02
CA SER A 89 13.96 -7.03 -19.86
C SER A 89 13.10 -7.81 -18.85
N GLN A 90 12.94 -9.11 -19.11
CA GLN A 90 12.16 -9.98 -18.23
C GLN A 90 12.72 -10.03 -16.79
N SER A 91 14.04 -9.86 -16.62
CA SER A 91 14.68 -9.82 -15.29
C SER A 91 14.36 -8.54 -14.51
N ILE A 92 14.28 -7.39 -15.18
CA ILE A 92 13.86 -6.12 -14.55
C ILE A 92 12.40 -6.22 -14.13
N VAL A 93 11.52 -6.70 -15.03
CA VAL A 93 10.09 -6.88 -14.73
C VAL A 93 9.87 -7.90 -13.61
N ALA A 94 10.62 -9.01 -13.60
CA ALA A 94 10.54 -10.00 -12.53
C ALA A 94 10.86 -9.38 -11.16
N ARG A 95 11.86 -8.50 -11.10
CA ARG A 95 12.23 -7.79 -9.87
C ARG A 95 11.13 -6.82 -9.43
N SER A 96 10.59 -6.03 -10.35
CA SER A 96 9.50 -5.10 -10.07
C SER A 96 8.25 -5.83 -9.56
N VAL A 97 7.82 -6.90 -10.23
CA VAL A 97 6.68 -7.71 -9.79
C VAL A 97 6.93 -8.34 -8.42
N ARG A 98 8.15 -8.82 -8.16
CA ARG A 98 8.51 -9.41 -6.86
C ARG A 98 8.41 -8.41 -5.71
N ALA A 99 8.69 -7.13 -5.95
CA ALA A 99 8.53 -6.09 -4.92
C ALA A 99 7.07 -5.83 -4.54
N LEU A 100 6.11 -6.23 -5.39
CA LEU A 100 4.67 -5.99 -5.19
C LEU A 100 3.97 -7.12 -4.44
N THR A 101 4.64 -8.25 -4.21
CA THR A 101 4.02 -9.46 -3.67
C THR A 101 4.93 -10.22 -2.72
N LEU A 102 4.35 -11.17 -2.00
CA LEU A 102 5.07 -12.17 -1.20
C LEU A 102 5.51 -13.40 -2.03
N PRO A 103 6.48 -14.19 -1.56
CA PRO A 103 6.78 -15.54 -2.05
C PRO A 103 5.57 -16.48 -2.02
N VAL A 104 5.47 -17.39 -2.99
CA VAL A 104 4.36 -18.37 -3.08
C VAL A 104 4.29 -19.30 -1.86
N THR A 105 5.43 -19.55 -1.21
CA THR A 105 5.55 -20.40 -0.03
C THR A 105 4.96 -19.79 1.24
N GLU A 106 4.65 -18.49 1.22
CA GLU A 106 4.06 -17.74 2.34
C GLU A 106 2.54 -17.58 2.18
N VAL A 107 1.92 -18.32 1.25
CA VAL A 107 0.47 -18.32 1.06
C VAL A 107 -0.13 -19.52 1.78
N ASP A 108 -1.05 -19.26 2.72
CA ASP A 108 -1.56 -20.27 3.67
C ASP A 108 -3.07 -20.50 3.54
N GLY A 109 -3.88 -19.43 3.52
CA GLY A 109 -5.33 -19.52 3.30
C GLY A 109 -6.19 -19.73 4.54
N ASP A 110 -5.78 -19.24 5.72
CA ASP A 110 -6.54 -19.33 6.97
C ASP A 110 -7.50 -18.15 7.23
N ARG A 111 -7.61 -17.20 6.29
CA ARG A 111 -8.42 -15.98 6.40
C ARG A 111 -9.32 -15.70 5.20
N GLU A 112 -10.29 -14.84 5.39
CA GLU A 112 -11.11 -14.22 4.36
C GLU A 112 -10.94 -12.70 4.39
N LEU A 113 -10.83 -12.09 3.21
CA LEU A 113 -10.88 -10.63 3.08
C LEU A 113 -12.34 -10.18 3.00
N ILE A 114 -12.79 -9.40 3.99
CA ILE A 114 -14.20 -9.02 4.14
C ILE A 114 -14.46 -7.53 3.83
N LEU A 115 -13.43 -6.69 3.94
CA LEU A 115 -13.53 -5.25 3.76
C LEU A 115 -12.25 -4.70 3.12
N ALA A 116 -12.42 -3.77 2.18
CA ALA A 116 -11.36 -2.86 1.77
C ALA A 116 -11.99 -1.47 1.55
N ALA A 117 -11.54 -0.48 2.31
CA ALA A 117 -12.07 0.88 2.22
C ALA A 117 -10.93 1.89 2.23
N SER A 118 -11.12 3.03 1.56
CA SER A 118 -10.17 4.13 1.65
C SER A 118 -10.82 5.48 1.44
N GLY A 119 -10.41 6.44 2.26
CA GLY A 119 -10.72 7.85 2.16
C GLY A 119 -9.69 8.60 2.96
N PHE A 120 -9.10 9.65 2.37
CA PHE A 120 -7.95 10.31 2.95
C PHE A 120 -8.26 10.80 4.38
N PRO A 121 -7.42 10.47 5.38
CA PRO A 121 -6.10 9.83 5.26
C PRO A 121 -6.06 8.30 5.47
N LEU A 122 -7.20 7.63 5.64
CA LEU A 122 -7.27 6.23 6.04
C LEU A 122 -7.38 5.26 4.86
N VAL A 123 -6.66 4.13 4.98
CA VAL A 123 -6.92 2.91 4.19
C VAL A 123 -7.14 1.76 5.16
N LEU A 124 -8.22 1.00 4.97
CA LEU A 124 -8.68 -0.04 5.86
C LEU A 124 -8.80 -1.35 5.08
N PHE A 125 -8.27 -2.43 5.65
CA PHE A 125 -8.54 -3.80 5.21
C PHE A 125 -9.03 -4.62 6.40
N GLY A 126 -10.16 -5.31 6.25
CA GLY A 126 -10.74 -6.17 7.28
C GLY A 126 -10.62 -7.64 6.88
N PHE A 127 -10.25 -8.48 7.85
CA PHE A 127 -9.97 -9.89 7.68
C PHE A 127 -10.71 -10.70 8.74
N ARG A 128 -11.32 -11.81 8.31
CA ARG A 128 -11.94 -12.80 9.18
C ARG A 128 -11.12 -14.07 9.19
N ARG A 129 -10.93 -14.70 10.36
CA ARG A 129 -10.33 -16.04 10.43
C ARG A 129 -11.36 -17.09 10.02
N VAL A 130 -10.99 -18.02 9.15
CA VAL A 130 -11.86 -19.13 8.81
C VAL A 130 -11.78 -20.17 9.93
N VAL A 131 -12.92 -20.43 10.57
CA VAL A 131 -13.00 -21.50 11.57
C VAL A 131 -12.96 -22.82 10.81
N ALA A 132 -11.88 -23.57 10.98
CA ALA A 132 -11.76 -24.91 10.42
C ALA A 132 -12.85 -25.80 11.06
N ASP A 133 -13.90 -26.11 10.31
CA ASP A 133 -14.81 -27.18 10.67
C ASP A 133 -14.01 -28.49 10.51
N GLY A 134 -14.00 -29.31 11.54
CA GLY A 134 -12.94 -30.30 11.76
C GLY A 134 -12.55 -31.17 10.56
N ASP A 135 -11.24 -31.40 10.46
CA ASP A 135 -10.55 -32.34 9.56
C ASP A 135 -10.52 -31.94 8.08
N ASP A 136 -9.71 -30.93 7.74
CA ASP A 136 -8.64 -31.13 6.75
C ASP A 136 -7.69 -29.93 6.70
N ASN A 137 -6.43 -30.23 6.45
CA ASN A 137 -5.34 -29.29 6.21
C ASN A 137 -5.50 -28.71 4.78
N GLU A 138 -6.68 -28.16 4.47
CA GLU A 138 -6.98 -27.56 3.18
C GLU A 138 -6.33 -26.18 3.13
N GLY A 139 -5.25 -26.09 2.35
CA GLY A 139 -4.65 -24.81 1.98
C GLY A 139 -5.64 -23.91 1.23
N PRO A 140 -5.17 -22.84 0.56
CA PRO A 140 -6.07 -21.85 -0.01
C PRO A 140 -7.05 -22.44 -1.03
N ALA A 141 -8.29 -21.93 -1.02
CA ALA A 141 -9.36 -22.34 -1.94
C ALA A 141 -9.00 -22.16 -3.42
N VAL A 142 -7.98 -21.34 -3.72
CA VAL A 142 -7.46 -21.10 -5.06
C VAL A 142 -5.95 -21.36 -5.13
N PRO A 143 -5.38 -21.61 -6.32
CA PRO A 143 -3.94 -21.83 -6.44
C PRO A 143 -3.11 -20.67 -5.85
N PRO A 144 -2.06 -20.94 -5.04
CA PRO A 144 -1.25 -19.91 -4.39
C PRO A 144 -0.71 -18.82 -5.32
N ARG A 145 -0.36 -19.18 -6.57
CA ARG A 145 0.08 -18.22 -7.60
C ARG A 145 -1.00 -17.19 -7.97
N ARG A 146 -2.27 -17.56 -7.85
CA ARG A 146 -3.40 -16.65 -8.10
C ARG A 146 -3.43 -15.58 -7.01
N ILE A 147 -3.36 -15.99 -5.74
CA ILE A 147 -3.30 -15.07 -4.59
C ILE A 147 -2.10 -14.15 -4.72
N GLN A 148 -0.91 -14.71 -4.94
CA GLN A 148 0.32 -13.92 -5.17
C GLN A 148 0.14 -12.82 -6.23
N ARG A 149 -0.44 -13.15 -7.38
CA ARG A 149 -0.68 -12.16 -8.44
C ARG A 149 -1.68 -11.10 -8.02
N ARG A 150 -2.72 -11.47 -7.27
CA ARG A 150 -3.75 -10.54 -6.80
C ARG A 150 -3.22 -9.62 -5.70
N VAL A 151 -2.35 -10.11 -4.82
CA VAL A 151 -1.56 -9.29 -3.89
C VAL A 151 -0.78 -8.23 -4.66
N ALA A 152 -0.06 -8.62 -5.73
CA ALA A 152 0.64 -7.65 -6.57
C ALA A 152 -0.29 -6.57 -7.14
N GLY A 153 -1.52 -6.93 -7.51
CA GLY A 153 -2.55 -6.00 -7.99
C GLY A 153 -2.94 -4.95 -6.97
N ILE A 154 -3.24 -5.37 -5.73
CA ILE A 154 -3.60 -4.47 -4.63
C ILE A 154 -2.44 -3.54 -4.29
N THR A 155 -1.23 -4.09 -4.07
CA THR A 155 -0.03 -3.30 -3.74
C THR A 155 0.27 -2.28 -4.84
N ALA A 156 0.20 -2.70 -6.11
CA ALA A 156 0.40 -1.80 -7.25
C ALA A 156 -0.65 -0.68 -7.31
N ALA A 157 -1.92 -0.99 -7.01
CA ALA A 157 -2.98 0.01 -6.98
C ALA A 157 -2.73 1.07 -5.90
N LEU A 158 -2.36 0.66 -4.68
CA LEU A 158 -2.04 1.59 -3.59
C LEU A 158 -0.86 2.52 -3.94
N ARG A 159 0.23 1.96 -4.49
CA ARG A 159 1.41 2.73 -4.91
C ARG A 159 1.10 3.68 -6.06
N THR A 160 0.42 3.18 -7.11
CA THR A 160 0.09 3.97 -8.29
C THR A 160 -0.90 5.10 -7.97
N ALA A 161 -1.84 4.86 -7.06
CA ALA A 161 -2.75 5.90 -6.57
C ALA A 161 -2.08 6.93 -5.64
N GLY A 162 -0.81 6.71 -5.27
CA GLY A 162 -0.04 7.64 -4.46
C GLY A 162 -0.38 7.63 -2.98
N VAL A 163 -0.93 6.53 -2.44
CA VAL A 163 -1.27 6.39 -1.01
C VAL A 163 -0.05 6.68 -0.13
N GLN A 164 1.14 6.22 -0.53
CA GLN A 164 2.40 6.49 0.16
C GLN A 164 2.75 7.98 0.33
N ARG A 165 2.12 8.87 -0.45
CA ARG A 165 2.35 10.33 -0.39
C ARG A 165 1.30 11.05 0.45
N TRP A 166 0.34 10.34 1.04
CA TRP A 166 -0.70 10.95 1.86
C TRP A 166 -0.13 11.64 3.10
N ALA A 167 0.92 11.10 3.71
CA ALA A 167 1.64 11.76 4.82
C ALA A 167 2.21 13.16 4.44
N GLN A 168 2.47 13.39 3.15
CA GLN A 168 3.00 14.65 2.63
C GLN A 168 1.92 15.58 2.08
N ARG A 169 0.66 15.09 2.02
CA ARG A 169 -0.46 15.86 1.52
C ARG A 169 -0.94 16.76 2.66
N PHE A 170 -0.79 18.06 2.47
CA PHE A 170 -1.39 19.05 3.36
C PHE A 170 -2.90 18.89 3.35
N ASP A 171 -3.51 19.02 4.54
CA ASP A 171 -4.92 18.81 4.83
C ASP A 171 -5.78 19.39 3.72
N SER A 172 -6.20 18.53 2.79
CA SER A 172 -6.98 18.98 1.65
C SER A 172 -8.39 19.22 2.15
N GLU A 173 -8.84 20.48 2.09
CA GLU A 173 -10.18 20.98 2.45
C GLU A 173 -11.36 20.25 1.75
N HIS A 174 -11.07 19.20 0.96
CA HIS A 174 -11.99 18.46 0.12
C HIS A 174 -11.86 16.94 0.37
N ARG A 175 -12.00 16.51 1.63
CA ARG A 175 -12.19 15.09 1.95
C ARG A 175 -13.52 14.62 1.35
N GLN A 176 -13.49 13.58 0.52
CA GLN A 176 -14.69 13.02 -0.14
C GLN A 176 -15.48 12.09 0.79
N VAL A 177 -14.82 11.51 1.78
CA VAL A 177 -15.42 10.63 2.80
C VAL A 177 -15.02 11.15 4.18
N SER A 178 -15.95 11.16 5.13
CA SER A 178 -15.63 11.56 6.50
C SER A 178 -14.78 10.49 7.19
N THR A 179 -13.82 10.91 8.01
CA THR A 179 -13.00 9.98 8.81
C THR A 179 -13.89 9.15 9.74
N ASP A 180 -14.93 9.76 10.32
CA ASP A 180 -15.88 9.10 11.21
C ASP A 180 -16.63 7.94 10.53
N GLU A 181 -17.04 8.11 9.26
CA GLU A 181 -17.66 7.03 8.47
C GLU A 181 -16.72 5.85 8.28
N LEU A 182 -15.42 6.10 8.08
CA LEU A 182 -14.41 5.04 7.92
C LEU A 182 -14.12 4.35 9.26
N LEU A 183 -14.01 5.10 10.35
CA LEU A 183 -13.80 4.54 11.69
C LEU A 183 -14.99 3.69 12.14
N ALA A 184 -16.22 4.04 11.74
CA ALA A 184 -17.40 3.22 12.00
C ALA A 184 -17.35 1.84 11.30
N LEU A 185 -16.47 1.64 10.31
CA LEU A 185 -16.27 0.33 9.67
C LEU A 185 -15.40 -0.61 10.49
N LEU A 186 -14.69 -0.10 11.51
CA LEU A 186 -13.83 -0.89 12.41
C LEU A 186 -14.61 -1.60 13.53
N ASP A 187 -15.94 -1.59 13.45
CA ASP A 187 -16.81 -2.27 14.41
C ASP A 187 -16.87 -3.78 14.16
N GLY A 188 -16.94 -4.57 15.24
CA GLY A 188 -17.10 -6.03 15.20
C GLY A 188 -15.92 -6.85 15.71
N ASP A 189 -15.98 -8.16 15.44
CA ASP A 189 -15.02 -9.16 15.94
C ASP A 189 -13.85 -9.47 15.00
N GLU A 190 -13.69 -8.66 13.95
CA GLU A 190 -12.79 -8.90 12.82
C GLU A 190 -11.42 -8.24 13.00
N ASP A 191 -10.40 -8.78 12.35
CA ASP A 191 -9.04 -8.22 12.37
C ASP A 191 -8.90 -7.14 11.29
N PHE A 192 -8.45 -5.94 11.64
CA PHE A 192 -8.26 -4.83 10.73
C PHE A 192 -6.79 -4.43 10.61
N LEU A 193 -6.35 -4.15 9.40
CA LEU A 193 -5.10 -3.46 9.11
C LEU A 193 -5.41 -2.07 8.56
N VAL A 194 -4.85 -1.05 9.19
CA VAL A 194 -5.14 0.36 8.91
C VAL A 194 -3.87 1.11 8.57
N PHE A 195 -3.85 1.79 7.43
CA PHE A 195 -2.88 2.83 7.14
C PHE A 195 -3.43 4.17 7.62
N ASP A 196 -2.73 4.79 8.57
CA ASP A 196 -3.11 6.06 9.17
C ASP A 196 -1.86 6.94 9.35
N PRO A 197 -1.42 7.63 8.29
CA PRO A 197 -0.23 8.47 8.33
C PRO A 197 -0.42 9.76 9.15
N LEU A 198 -1.65 10.11 9.52
CA LEU A 198 -1.97 11.36 10.24
C LEU A 198 -2.42 11.13 11.69
N GLY A 199 -2.58 9.88 12.13
CA GLY A 199 -2.95 9.55 13.51
C GLY A 199 -4.41 9.86 13.86
N GLU A 200 -5.32 9.67 12.91
CA GLU A 200 -6.76 9.86 13.10
C GLU A 200 -7.44 8.70 13.87
N VAL A 201 -6.84 7.50 13.88
CA VAL A 201 -7.39 6.34 14.60
C VAL A 201 -7.18 6.51 16.11
N PRO A 202 -8.24 6.48 16.94
CA PRO A 202 -8.09 6.61 18.39
C PRO A 202 -7.24 5.49 19.01
N HIS A 203 -6.33 5.86 19.92
CA HIS A 203 -5.46 4.90 20.63
C HIS A 203 -6.22 3.76 21.33
N ALA A 204 -7.45 4.01 21.80
CA ALA A 204 -8.29 2.99 22.43
C ALA A 204 -8.59 1.79 21.53
N LEU A 205 -8.66 1.99 20.20
CA LEU A 205 -8.87 0.92 19.22
C LEU A 205 -7.59 0.12 18.94
N SER A 206 -6.41 0.72 19.12
CA SER A 206 -5.10 0.15 18.78
C SER A 206 -4.38 -0.53 19.97
N ASP A 207 -4.55 -0.03 21.19
CA ASP A 207 -3.72 -0.41 22.36
C ASP A 207 -4.36 -1.47 23.28
N SER A 208 -5.48 -2.05 22.86
CA SER A 208 -6.13 -3.11 23.63
C SER A 208 -5.28 -4.38 23.61
N ALA A 209 -5.10 -5.06 24.75
CA ALA A 209 -4.44 -6.38 24.76
C ALA A 209 -5.31 -7.37 23.95
N GLY A 210 -4.81 -7.81 22.79
CA GLY A 210 -5.62 -8.50 21.78
C GLY A 210 -6.24 -7.57 20.73
N ALA A 211 -5.67 -6.38 20.52
CA ALA A 211 -6.14 -5.40 19.55
C ALA A 211 -6.25 -6.04 18.17
N ARG A 212 -7.50 -6.10 17.70
CA ARG A 212 -7.84 -6.57 16.37
C ARG A 212 -7.48 -5.54 15.30
N VAL A 213 -7.28 -4.28 15.69
CA VAL A 213 -6.88 -3.20 14.79
C VAL A 213 -5.38 -2.99 14.87
N THR A 214 -4.67 -3.29 13.79
CA THR A 214 -3.25 -2.96 13.61
C THR A 214 -3.16 -1.66 12.81
N VAL A 215 -2.55 -0.62 13.38
CA VAL A 215 -2.40 0.70 12.74
C VAL A 215 -0.95 0.93 12.34
N CYS A 216 -0.72 1.39 11.11
CA CYS A 216 0.59 1.71 10.55
C CYS A 216 0.61 3.15 10.03
N ALA A 217 1.60 3.94 10.47
CA ALA A 217 1.83 5.28 9.95
C ALA A 217 2.78 5.31 8.73
N ASP A 218 3.70 4.34 8.66
CA ASP A 218 4.62 4.17 7.54
C ASP A 218 4.00 3.28 6.45
N PHE A 219 4.13 3.71 5.19
CA PHE A 219 3.51 2.99 4.07
C PHE A 219 4.24 1.69 3.73
N ASP A 220 5.57 1.64 3.85
CA ASP A 220 6.31 0.44 3.52
C ASP A 220 6.04 -0.66 4.56
N GLU A 221 5.98 -0.30 5.85
CA GLU A 221 5.53 -1.19 6.92
C GLU A 221 4.10 -1.71 6.67
N PHE A 222 3.17 -0.79 6.38
CA PHE A 222 1.79 -1.15 6.05
C PHE A 222 1.71 -2.10 4.85
N ALA A 223 2.47 -1.82 3.78
CA ALA A 223 2.47 -2.64 2.57
C ALA A 223 3.04 -4.05 2.81
N GLU A 224 4.08 -4.20 3.63
CA GLU A 224 4.60 -5.52 4.00
C GLU A 224 3.58 -6.31 4.83
N LEU A 225 2.98 -5.70 5.86
CA LEU A 225 1.95 -6.34 6.66
C LEU A 225 0.73 -6.70 5.83
N LEU A 226 0.28 -5.83 4.93
CA LEU A 226 -0.84 -6.08 4.04
C LEU A 226 -0.56 -7.26 3.11
N LYS A 227 0.64 -7.36 2.54
CA LYS A 227 1.04 -8.51 1.71
C LYS A 227 0.97 -9.82 2.50
N SER A 228 1.43 -9.83 3.75
CA SER A 228 1.33 -11.01 4.63
C SER A 228 -0.14 -11.38 4.87
N ARG A 229 -0.96 -10.43 5.32
CA ARG A 229 -2.39 -10.67 5.60
C ARG A 229 -3.19 -11.13 4.39
N LEU A 230 -2.88 -10.60 3.21
CA LEU A 230 -3.50 -11.04 1.96
C LEU A 230 -2.99 -12.43 1.52
N GLY A 231 -1.76 -12.81 1.90
CA GLY A 231 -1.22 -14.16 1.69
C GLY A 231 -1.89 -15.22 2.58
N GLU A 232 -2.36 -14.80 3.75
CA GLU A 232 -3.17 -15.61 4.66
C GLU A 232 -4.61 -15.81 4.11
N CYS A 233 -5.05 -15.09 3.08
CA CYS A 233 -6.42 -15.19 2.57
C CYS A 233 -6.67 -16.41 1.66
N GLN A 234 -7.85 -17.03 1.77
CA GLN A 234 -8.31 -18.13 0.90
C GLN A 234 -8.44 -17.74 -0.57
N ASP A 235 -8.91 -16.52 -0.83
CA ASP A 235 -8.87 -15.84 -2.12
C ASP A 235 -8.90 -14.32 -1.91
N ILE A 236 -8.52 -13.58 -2.94
CA ILE A 236 -8.67 -12.13 -3.03
C ILE A 236 -9.73 -11.83 -4.09
N PRO A 237 -10.91 -11.28 -3.75
CA PRO A 237 -12.00 -11.16 -4.70
C PRO A 237 -11.66 -10.34 -5.95
N GLY A 238 -12.09 -10.85 -7.12
CA GLY A 238 -11.88 -10.16 -8.40
C GLY A 238 -12.57 -8.79 -8.46
N SER A 239 -13.74 -8.68 -7.83
CA SER A 239 -14.52 -7.43 -7.76
C SER A 239 -13.78 -6.31 -7.04
N LEU A 240 -13.00 -6.63 -5.99
CA LEU A 240 -12.13 -5.66 -5.33
C LEU A 240 -11.06 -5.16 -6.31
N LEU A 241 -10.39 -6.08 -7.02
CA LEU A 241 -9.34 -5.71 -7.98
C LEU A 241 -9.89 -4.84 -9.11
N ASP A 242 -11.07 -5.17 -9.64
CA ASP A 242 -11.73 -4.38 -10.68
C ASP A 242 -12.11 -2.99 -10.18
N LEU A 243 -12.61 -2.87 -8.94
CA LEU A 243 -12.89 -1.58 -8.29
C LEU A 243 -11.62 -0.73 -8.15
N LEU A 244 -10.53 -1.32 -7.64
CA LEU A 244 -9.24 -0.64 -7.50
C LEU A 244 -8.69 -0.20 -8.86
N ALA A 245 -8.74 -1.06 -9.87
CA ALA A 245 -8.26 -0.78 -11.22
C ALA A 245 -9.05 0.35 -11.90
N ALA A 246 -10.37 0.42 -11.67
CA ALA A 246 -11.20 1.51 -12.16
C ALA A 246 -10.88 2.85 -11.47
N ARG A 247 -10.50 2.82 -10.19
CA ARG A 247 -10.28 4.05 -9.41
C ARG A 247 -8.85 4.58 -9.48
N VAL A 248 -7.83 3.72 -9.64
CA VAL A 248 -6.40 4.07 -9.45
C VAL A 248 -5.93 5.38 -10.11
N ARG A 249 -6.45 5.72 -11.30
CA ARG A 249 -6.09 6.96 -12.02
C ARG A 249 -6.63 8.24 -11.38
N HIS A 250 -7.61 8.11 -10.51
CA HIS A 250 -8.32 9.19 -9.83
C HIS A 250 -8.04 9.24 -8.32
N GLY A 251 -7.03 8.49 -7.84
CA GLY A 251 -6.78 8.23 -6.42
C GLY A 251 -7.58 7.03 -5.90
N LEU A 252 -7.56 6.75 -4.60
CA LEU A 252 -8.39 5.70 -3.98
C LEU A 252 -9.41 6.27 -2.99
N GLU A 253 -9.62 7.58 -2.99
CA GLU A 253 -10.59 8.20 -2.10
C GLU A 253 -12.02 7.74 -2.45
N GLY A 254 -12.81 7.34 -1.44
CA GLY A 254 -14.17 6.84 -1.63
C GLY A 254 -14.26 5.40 -2.13
N VAL A 255 -13.16 4.63 -2.14
CA VAL A 255 -13.24 3.19 -2.40
C VAL A 255 -13.89 2.54 -1.18
N LEU A 256 -14.96 1.78 -1.41
CA LEU A 256 -15.58 0.91 -0.44
C LEU A 256 -15.94 -0.40 -1.12
N TRP A 257 -15.25 -1.46 -0.74
CA TRP A 257 -15.56 -2.83 -1.10
C TRP A 257 -15.88 -3.60 0.17
N ARG A 258 -16.99 -4.34 0.13
CA ARG A 258 -17.38 -5.27 1.17
C ARG A 258 -17.70 -6.61 0.54
N GLU A 259 -17.32 -7.68 1.22
CA GLU A 259 -17.83 -9.00 0.90
C GLU A 259 -19.37 -8.91 0.89
N SER A 260 -19.96 -9.27 -0.25
CA SER A 260 -21.41 -9.37 -0.32
C SER A 260 -21.78 -10.61 0.46
N VAL A 261 -22.42 -10.44 1.62
CA VAL A 261 -23.16 -11.54 2.26
C VAL A 261 -24.02 -12.14 1.14
N PRO A 262 -23.94 -13.45 0.86
CA PRO A 262 -24.81 -14.05 -0.14
C PRO A 262 -26.23 -13.76 0.31
N ALA A 263 -26.93 -12.91 -0.45
CA ALA A 263 -28.35 -12.73 -0.25
C ALA A 263 -28.95 -14.12 -0.44
N GLU A 264 -29.48 -14.70 0.65
CA GLU A 264 -30.36 -15.86 0.51
C GLU A 264 -31.35 -15.50 -0.59
N PRO A 265 -31.45 -16.30 -1.66
CA PRO A 265 -32.45 -16.04 -2.68
C PRO A 265 -33.79 -16.12 -1.94
N GLN A 266 -34.41 -14.97 -1.71
CA GLN A 266 -35.81 -14.91 -1.32
C GLN A 266 -36.53 -15.70 -2.38
N ARG A 267 -36.88 -16.95 -2.05
CA ARG A 267 -37.90 -17.71 -2.76
C ARG A 267 -39.10 -16.81 -2.70
N SER A 268 -39.30 -16.04 -3.77
CA SER A 268 -40.53 -15.33 -4.01
C SER A 268 -41.57 -16.43 -4.07
N SER A 269 -42.26 -16.63 -2.95
CA SER A 269 -43.48 -17.40 -2.90
C SER A 269 -44.45 -16.71 -3.85
N MET A 270 -44.44 -17.15 -5.10
CA MET A 270 -45.57 -17.00 -6.00
C MET A 270 -46.73 -17.74 -5.35
N ILE A 271 -47.44 -17.04 -4.48
CA ILE A 271 -48.82 -17.37 -4.12
C ILE A 271 -49.60 -17.14 -5.42
N SER A 272 -49.79 -18.23 -6.15
CA SER A 272 -50.72 -18.31 -7.26
C SER A 272 -52.12 -18.30 -6.65
N ASP A 273 -52.70 -17.11 -6.54
CA ASP A 273 -54.09 -16.89 -6.18
C ASP A 273 -54.95 -17.39 -7.35
N SER A 274 -55.45 -18.61 -7.24
CA SER A 274 -56.34 -19.22 -8.22
C SER A 274 -57.76 -18.80 -7.88
N MET A 275 -58.22 -17.73 -8.54
CA MET A 275 -59.61 -17.30 -8.51
C MET A 275 -60.52 -18.39 -9.08
N GLU A 276 -61.49 -18.79 -8.26
CA GLU A 276 -62.73 -19.43 -8.69
C GLU A 276 -63.42 -18.57 -9.76
N ILE A 277 -63.83 -19.20 -10.87
CA ILE A 277 -64.91 -18.69 -11.70
C ILE A 277 -65.88 -19.86 -11.95
N SER A 278 -67.15 -19.53 -11.75
CA SER A 278 -68.35 -20.36 -11.67
C SER A 278 -68.65 -21.28 -12.84
#